data_AF-A0A9L0SL44-F1
#
_entry.id   AF-A0A9L0SL44-F1
#
_cell.length_a   1.000
_cell.length_b   1.000
_cell.length_c   1.000
_cell.angle_alpha   90.00
_cell.angle_beta   90.00
_cell.angle_gamma   90.00
#
_symmetry.space_group_name_H-M   'P 1'
#
loop_
_entity.id
_entity.type
_entity.pdbx_description
1 polymer ?
#
loop_
_entity_poly.entity_id
_entity_poly.type
_entity_poly.pdbx_seq_one_letter_code
_entity_poly.pdbx_strand_id
1 'polypeptide(L)'
;MQITQDEEIKEKGIRKNKNSLRELWDNIEHTKICITGVPEQKKGDKGADNVFEDIIAENFPNLRRETDIQVQEAQRAPNKINSKRPTPRHIIIKTSKIKDKQRILKAARERQQVTYKGKPMRLSSADISAKTSQARREWHKIFKVLKGKNLQPRILYLAMLSFRMEGKRKRFPEKQKLKEFITKKPVLQKMLKGLIEVGKKRPQRAIRKLSKKNLGNKITGKGKNTVKIAEQ
;
A
#
# COMPACT_ATOMS: atom_id res chain seq x y z
N MET A 1 22.45 26.36 9.58
CA MET A 1 21.25 26.45 10.46
C MET A 1 21.45 25.42 11.56
N GLN A 2 21.81 25.87 12.76
CA GLN A 2 21.97 25.04 13.95
C GLN A 2 20.57 24.65 14.43
N ILE A 3 20.27 23.36 14.48
CA ILE A 3 19.01 22.85 15.05
C ILE A 3 19.22 22.83 16.56
N THR A 4 18.37 23.53 17.31
CA THR A 4 18.44 23.61 18.79
C THR A 4 18.14 22.24 19.41
N GLN A 5 18.82 21.89 20.51
CA GLN A 5 18.66 20.58 21.17
C GLN A 5 17.20 20.27 21.54
N ASP A 6 16.41 21.30 21.83
CA ASP A 6 14.97 21.18 22.12
C ASP A 6 14.12 20.77 20.91
N GLU A 7 14.46 21.22 19.70
CA GLU A 7 13.80 20.77 18.47
C GLU A 7 14.10 19.29 18.21
N GLU A 8 15.33 18.86 18.49
CA GLU A 8 15.75 17.47 18.35
C GLU A 8 15.03 16.54 19.35
N ILE A 9 14.83 16.98 20.59
CA ILE A 9 14.09 16.24 21.62
C ILE A 9 12.60 16.15 21.28
N LYS A 10 11.98 17.26 20.85
CA LYS A 10 10.58 17.26 20.38
C LYS A 10 10.39 16.38 19.15
N GLU A 11 11.29 16.44 18.18
CA GLU A 11 11.24 15.61 16.98
C GLU A 11 11.41 14.12 17.31
N LYS A 12 12.35 13.78 18.21
CA LYS A 12 12.52 12.41 18.74
C LYS A 12 11.25 11.93 19.47
N GLY A 13 10.59 12.78 20.26
CA GLY A 13 9.33 12.45 20.95
C GLY A 13 8.16 12.20 19.98
N ILE A 14 7.96 13.11 19.02
CA ILE A 14 6.93 12.98 17.97
C ILE A 14 7.18 11.72 17.12
N ARG A 15 8.45 11.40 16.83
CA ARG A 15 8.83 10.21 16.07
C ARG A 15 8.56 8.92 16.85
N LYS A 16 8.89 8.87 18.15
CA LYS A 16 8.59 7.72 19.02
C LYS A 16 7.07 7.46 19.09
N ASN A 17 6.26 8.51 19.27
CA ASN A 17 4.80 8.35 19.30
C ASN A 17 4.21 7.91 17.95
N LYS A 18 4.71 8.45 16.82
CA LYS A 18 4.29 7.99 15.48
C LYS A 18 4.63 6.53 15.23
N ASN A 19 5.79 6.06 15.71
CA ASN A 19 6.20 4.66 15.58
C ASN A 19 5.38 3.75 16.50
N SER A 20 5.08 4.19 17.74
CA SER A 20 4.21 3.46 18.67
C SER A 20 2.78 3.30 18.13
N LEU A 21 2.17 4.39 17.63
CA LEU A 21 0.85 4.34 17.00
C LEU A 21 0.84 3.48 15.74
N ARG A 22 1.95 3.49 14.99
CA ARG A 22 2.14 2.63 13.83
C ARG A 22 2.13 1.17 14.27
N GLU A 23 2.98 0.79 15.22
CA GLU A 23 3.09 -0.57 15.76
C GLU A 23 1.77 -1.10 16.36
N LEU A 24 1.01 -0.24 17.06
CA LEU A 24 -0.30 -0.59 17.62
C LEU A 24 -1.39 -0.79 16.54
N TRP A 25 -1.51 0.14 15.60
CA TRP A 25 -2.43 0.00 14.45
C TRP A 25 -2.09 -1.22 13.62
N ASP A 26 -0.79 -1.43 13.45
CA ASP A 26 -0.24 -2.54 12.75
C ASP A 26 -0.65 -3.83 13.48
N ASN A 27 -0.43 -4.00 14.78
CA ASN A 27 -0.92 -5.18 15.54
C ASN A 27 -2.42 -5.47 15.34
N ILE A 28 -3.27 -4.45 15.26
CA ILE A 28 -4.73 -4.61 15.04
C ILE A 28 -5.05 -5.04 13.60
N GLU A 29 -4.32 -4.54 12.60
CA GLU A 29 -4.47 -4.89 11.18
C GLU A 29 -3.66 -6.15 10.78
N HIS A 30 -2.80 -6.64 11.68
CA HIS A 30 -1.86 -7.70 11.41
C HIS A 30 -2.47 -9.07 11.27
N THR A 31 -3.72 -9.24 11.66
CA THR A 31 -4.44 -10.50 11.52
C THR A 31 -5.40 -10.52 10.34
N LYS A 32 -5.56 -9.40 9.61
CA LYS A 32 -6.54 -9.32 8.52
C LYS A 32 -6.00 -9.84 7.18
N ILE A 33 -6.78 -10.68 6.52
CA ILE A 33 -6.58 -11.22 5.16
C ILE A 33 -7.73 -10.72 4.29
N CYS A 34 -7.42 -10.28 3.07
CA CYS A 34 -8.40 -9.85 2.09
C CYS A 34 -8.50 -10.88 0.96
N ILE A 35 -9.72 -11.26 0.63
CA ILE A 35 -10.05 -12.19 -0.45
C ILE A 35 -10.79 -11.41 -1.52
N THR A 36 -10.29 -11.50 -2.76
CA THR A 36 -10.90 -10.86 -3.94
C THR A 36 -11.21 -11.91 -5.00
N GLY A 37 -12.27 -11.70 -5.77
CA GLY A 37 -12.71 -12.61 -6.84
C GLY A 37 -13.79 -13.59 -6.44
N VAL A 38 -14.31 -13.50 -5.21
CA VAL A 38 -15.43 -14.32 -4.76
C VAL A 38 -16.76 -13.62 -5.14
N PRO A 39 -17.65 -14.27 -5.92
CA PRO A 39 -18.92 -13.66 -6.35
C PRO A 39 -19.82 -13.33 -5.15
N GLU A 40 -20.68 -12.33 -5.30
CA GLU A 40 -21.73 -12.08 -4.30
C GLU A 40 -22.76 -13.22 -4.32
N GLN A 41 -23.17 -13.62 -3.14
CA GLN A 41 -24.07 -14.74 -2.90
C GLN A 41 -25.49 -14.20 -2.63
N LYS A 42 -26.53 -14.97 -2.94
CA LYS A 42 -27.93 -14.53 -2.80
C LYS A 42 -28.32 -14.46 -1.32
N LYS A 43 -29.37 -13.70 -1.02
CA LYS A 43 -29.90 -13.53 0.35
C LYS A 43 -30.32 -14.91 0.90
N GLY A 44 -29.58 -15.45 1.86
CA GLY A 44 -29.77 -16.80 2.42
C GLY A 44 -28.55 -17.73 2.32
N ASP A 45 -27.52 -17.32 1.58
CA ASP A 45 -26.29 -18.11 1.43
C ASP A 45 -25.36 -18.04 2.65
N LYS A 46 -24.49 -19.05 2.74
CA LYS A 46 -23.48 -19.25 3.80
C LYS A 46 -22.69 -17.97 4.12
N GLY A 47 -22.49 -17.69 5.42
CA GLY A 47 -21.68 -16.56 5.90
C GLY A 47 -20.23 -16.55 5.38
N ALA A 48 -19.53 -15.43 5.54
CA ALA A 48 -18.16 -15.27 5.07
C ALA A 48 -17.17 -16.26 5.73
N ASP A 49 -17.47 -16.75 6.94
CA ASP A 49 -16.67 -17.77 7.63
C ASP A 49 -16.68 -19.09 6.85
N ASN A 50 -17.86 -19.54 6.42
CA ASN A 50 -18.01 -20.75 5.63
C ASN A 50 -17.30 -20.66 4.28
N VAL A 51 -17.31 -19.47 3.66
CA VAL A 51 -16.55 -19.23 2.41
C VAL A 51 -15.06 -19.41 2.66
N PHE A 52 -14.53 -18.94 3.78
CA PHE A 52 -13.13 -19.12 4.12
C PHE A 52 -12.77 -20.60 4.36
N GLU A 53 -13.60 -21.33 5.09
CA GLU A 53 -13.41 -22.77 5.33
C GLU A 53 -13.42 -23.57 4.01
N ASP A 54 -14.36 -23.29 3.11
CA ASP A 54 -14.42 -23.90 1.77
C ASP A 54 -13.11 -23.62 1.00
N ILE A 55 -12.57 -22.40 1.08
CA ILE A 55 -11.30 -22.02 0.42
C ILE A 55 -10.13 -22.79 1.03
N ILE A 56 -10.03 -22.87 2.36
CA ILE A 56 -8.96 -23.60 3.02
C ILE A 56 -9.02 -25.09 2.66
N ALA A 57 -10.21 -25.69 2.64
CA ALA A 57 -10.40 -27.09 2.26
C ALA A 57 -10.04 -27.37 0.79
N GLU A 58 -10.46 -26.50 -0.13
CA GLU A 58 -10.20 -26.64 -1.57
C GLU A 58 -8.72 -26.41 -1.92
N ASN A 59 -8.03 -25.53 -1.19
CA ASN A 59 -6.70 -25.06 -1.58
C ASN A 59 -5.54 -25.51 -0.68
N PHE A 60 -5.80 -25.66 0.61
CA PHE A 60 -4.77 -25.87 1.62
C PHE A 60 -5.17 -27.00 2.60
N PRO A 61 -5.34 -28.25 2.12
CA PRO A 61 -5.78 -29.37 2.95
C PRO A 61 -4.82 -29.65 4.13
N ASN A 62 -3.53 -29.32 3.97
CA ASN A 62 -2.53 -29.44 5.04
C ASN A 62 -2.82 -28.48 6.20
N LEU A 63 -3.24 -27.25 5.90
CA LEU A 63 -3.60 -26.26 6.92
C LEU A 63 -4.88 -26.64 7.66
N ARG A 64 -5.81 -27.34 6.99
CA ARG A 64 -7.03 -27.86 7.61
C ARG A 64 -6.73 -28.93 8.66
N ARG A 65 -5.76 -29.81 8.40
CA ARG A 65 -5.37 -30.89 9.33
C ARG A 65 -4.71 -30.37 10.61
N GLU A 66 -4.11 -29.18 10.55
CA GLU A 66 -3.35 -28.62 11.68
C GLU A 66 -4.28 -27.99 12.75
N THR A 67 -5.59 -27.83 12.52
CA THR A 67 -6.66 -27.37 13.45
C THR A 67 -6.37 -26.11 14.30
N ASP A 68 -5.26 -25.44 14.09
CA ASP A 68 -4.80 -24.32 14.92
C ASP A 68 -5.17 -22.95 14.36
N ILE A 69 -5.68 -22.90 13.13
CA ILE A 69 -6.13 -21.68 12.46
C ILE A 69 -7.51 -21.30 12.99
N GLN A 70 -7.53 -20.33 13.89
CA GLN A 70 -8.78 -19.74 14.39
C GLN A 70 -9.08 -18.43 13.65
N VAL A 71 -10.27 -18.36 13.06
CA VAL A 71 -10.83 -17.12 12.51
C VAL A 71 -11.64 -16.44 13.61
N GLN A 72 -11.34 -15.17 13.87
CA GLN A 72 -12.07 -14.34 14.81
C GLN A 72 -13.32 -13.73 14.17
N GLU A 73 -13.23 -13.36 12.90
CA GLU A 73 -14.32 -12.71 12.18
C GLU A 73 -14.10 -12.83 10.67
N ALA A 74 -15.16 -13.09 9.91
CA ALA A 74 -15.18 -12.93 8.47
C ALA A 74 -16.33 -12.02 8.06
N GLN A 75 -16.05 -11.02 7.25
CA GLN A 75 -17.08 -10.11 6.75
C GLN A 75 -16.82 -9.64 5.33
N ARG A 76 -17.91 -9.35 4.60
CA ARG A 76 -17.86 -8.70 3.28
C ARG A 76 -17.81 -7.20 3.47
N ALA A 77 -16.75 -6.57 2.96
CA ALA A 77 -16.56 -5.13 3.07
C ALA A 77 -16.64 -4.44 1.69
N PRO A 78 -17.29 -3.27 1.59
CA PRO A 78 -18.12 -2.61 2.61
C PRO A 78 -19.47 -3.34 2.86
N ASN A 79 -20.09 -3.16 4.03
CA ASN A 79 -21.32 -3.88 4.40
C ASN A 79 -22.50 -3.66 3.43
N LYS A 80 -22.58 -2.48 2.82
CA LYS A 80 -23.60 -2.14 1.81
C LYS A 80 -23.14 -2.53 0.41
N ILE A 81 -24.02 -3.23 -0.31
CA ILE A 81 -23.83 -3.53 -1.74
C ILE A 81 -24.00 -2.24 -2.54
N ASN A 82 -23.07 -1.98 -3.47
CA ASN A 82 -23.17 -0.87 -4.41
C ASN A 82 -23.45 -1.42 -5.81
N SER A 83 -24.69 -1.29 -6.28
CA SER A 83 -25.13 -1.77 -7.59
C SER A 83 -24.40 -1.12 -8.77
N LYS A 84 -23.75 0.04 -8.58
CA LYS A 84 -22.96 0.71 -9.63
C LYS A 84 -21.59 0.07 -9.86
N ARG A 85 -21.11 -0.79 -8.95
CA ARG A 85 -19.82 -1.48 -9.09
C ARG A 85 -20.04 -2.88 -9.67
N PRO A 86 -19.47 -3.19 -10.84
CA PRO A 86 -19.60 -4.53 -11.44
C PRO A 86 -18.72 -5.58 -10.74
N THR A 87 -17.74 -5.15 -9.94
CA THR A 87 -16.84 -6.03 -9.20
C THR A 87 -17.45 -6.49 -7.88
N PRO A 88 -17.35 -7.79 -7.52
CA PRO A 88 -17.77 -8.26 -6.21
C PRO A 88 -17.02 -7.58 -5.07
N ARG A 89 -17.68 -7.42 -3.91
CA ARG A 89 -17.03 -6.96 -2.68
C ARG A 89 -15.95 -7.93 -2.21
N HIS A 90 -14.90 -7.37 -1.62
CA HIS A 90 -13.86 -8.17 -1.00
C HIS A 90 -14.35 -8.74 0.34
N ILE A 91 -13.78 -9.86 0.74
CA ILE A 91 -14.01 -10.46 2.06
C ILE A 91 -12.79 -10.15 2.92
N ILE A 92 -13.02 -9.63 4.12
CA ILE A 92 -12.00 -9.43 5.14
C ILE A 92 -12.16 -10.54 6.17
N ILE A 93 -11.09 -11.32 6.35
CA ILE A 93 -10.98 -12.37 7.36
C ILE A 93 -10.00 -11.90 8.42
N LYS A 94 -10.38 -11.92 9.68
CA LYS A 94 -9.53 -11.63 10.82
C LYS A 94 -9.12 -12.93 11.48
N THR A 95 -7.83 -13.23 11.50
CA THR A 95 -7.30 -14.40 12.22
C THR A 95 -7.06 -14.09 13.70
N SER A 96 -7.02 -15.10 14.56
CA SER A 96 -6.66 -14.89 15.98
C SER A 96 -5.16 -14.67 16.15
N LYS A 97 -4.32 -15.34 15.34
CA LYS A 97 -2.86 -15.23 15.40
C LYS A 97 -2.28 -14.70 14.10
N ILE A 98 -1.20 -13.92 14.22
CA ILE A 98 -0.42 -13.39 13.08
C ILE A 98 0.31 -14.53 12.34
N LYS A 99 0.73 -15.57 13.07
CA LYS A 99 1.40 -16.74 12.49
C LYS A 99 0.51 -17.45 11.47
N ASP A 100 -0.77 -17.60 11.77
CA ASP A 100 -1.74 -18.29 10.91
C ASP A 100 -1.92 -17.53 9.59
N LYS A 101 -2.10 -16.20 9.67
CA LYS A 101 -2.10 -15.34 8.48
C LYS A 101 -0.84 -15.51 7.64
N GLN A 102 0.33 -15.50 8.26
CA GLN A 102 1.59 -15.65 7.52
C GLN A 102 1.68 -17.02 6.83
N ARG A 103 1.22 -18.09 7.48
CA ARG A 103 1.18 -19.44 6.91
C ARG A 103 0.22 -19.52 5.73
N ILE A 104 -1.02 -19.02 5.88
CA ILE A 104 -2.03 -18.99 4.80
C ILE A 104 -1.51 -18.20 3.59
N LEU A 105 -0.98 -16.99 3.82
CA LEU A 105 -0.45 -16.17 2.72
C LEU A 105 0.82 -16.78 2.09
N LYS A 106 1.62 -17.53 2.85
CA LYS A 106 2.77 -18.25 2.32
C LYS A 106 2.31 -19.40 1.43
N ALA A 107 1.41 -20.24 1.91
CA ALA A 107 0.83 -21.35 1.15
C ALA A 107 0.15 -20.86 -0.13
N ALA A 108 -0.60 -19.75 -0.07
CA ALA A 108 -1.23 -19.14 -1.23
C ALA A 108 -0.21 -18.70 -2.30
N ARG A 109 0.95 -18.18 -1.89
CA ARG A 109 2.02 -17.79 -2.82
C ARG A 109 2.75 -18.99 -3.42
N GLU A 110 2.95 -20.04 -2.63
CA GLU A 110 3.60 -21.28 -3.09
C GLU A 110 2.73 -21.99 -4.12
N ARG A 111 1.41 -22.01 -3.92
CA ARG A 111 0.46 -22.61 -4.86
C ARG A 111 0.24 -21.80 -6.13
N GLN A 112 0.43 -20.48 -6.07
CA GLN A 112 0.22 -19.48 -7.14
C GLN A 112 -1.23 -19.34 -7.65
N GLN A 113 -1.99 -20.43 -7.71
CA GLN A 113 -3.40 -20.46 -8.09
C GLN A 113 -4.28 -20.85 -6.89
N VAL A 114 -5.15 -19.92 -6.50
CA VAL A 114 -6.17 -20.16 -5.47
C VAL A 114 -7.52 -20.07 -6.14
N THR A 115 -8.39 -21.05 -5.90
CA THR A 115 -9.72 -21.15 -6.49
C THR A 115 -10.80 -21.21 -5.42
N TYR A 116 -12.02 -20.85 -5.79
CA TYR A 116 -13.22 -21.16 -5.02
C TYR A 116 -14.32 -21.57 -5.96
N LYS A 117 -14.87 -22.77 -5.73
CA LYS A 117 -15.89 -23.36 -6.61
C LYS A 117 -15.43 -23.33 -8.08
N GLY A 118 -14.15 -23.66 -8.31
CA GLY A 118 -13.53 -23.68 -9.64
C GLY A 118 -13.19 -22.30 -10.25
N LYS A 119 -13.49 -21.19 -9.59
CA LYS A 119 -13.16 -19.84 -10.09
C LYS A 119 -11.87 -19.30 -9.48
N PRO A 120 -10.97 -18.67 -10.25
CA PRO A 120 -9.73 -18.13 -9.73
C PRO A 120 -9.99 -16.95 -8.79
N MET A 121 -9.22 -16.87 -7.71
CA MET A 121 -9.29 -15.82 -6.71
C MET A 121 -7.92 -15.35 -6.27
N ARG A 122 -7.89 -14.32 -5.43
CA ARG A 122 -6.65 -13.81 -4.84
C ARG A 122 -6.79 -13.61 -3.34
N LEU A 123 -5.86 -14.23 -2.61
CA LEU A 123 -5.62 -13.97 -1.19
C LEU A 123 -4.52 -12.93 -1.05
N SER A 124 -4.82 -11.82 -0.39
CA SER A 124 -3.91 -10.71 -0.14
C SER A 124 -3.90 -10.35 1.35
N SER A 125 -2.85 -9.69 1.81
CA SER A 125 -2.89 -9.05 3.13
C SER A 125 -3.86 -7.87 3.06
N ALA A 126 -4.84 -7.79 3.96
CA ALA A 126 -5.93 -6.81 3.86
C ALA A 126 -5.40 -5.38 3.85
N ASP A 127 -4.58 -4.99 4.83
CA ASP A 127 -4.14 -3.59 4.86
C ASP A 127 -2.70 -3.44 5.33
N ILE A 128 -1.97 -2.77 4.46
CA ILE A 128 -0.73 -2.09 4.78
C ILE A 128 -1.15 -0.63 4.72
N SER A 129 -1.12 0.10 5.85
CA SER A 129 -1.45 1.54 5.90
C SER A 129 -0.90 2.27 4.67
N ALA A 130 -1.60 3.28 4.14
CA ALA A 130 -1.14 4.05 2.98
C ALA A 130 0.33 4.48 3.09
N LYS A 131 0.78 4.86 4.29
CA LYS A 131 2.20 5.18 4.60
C LYS A 131 3.12 3.97 4.42
N THR A 132 2.72 2.80 4.90
CA THR A 132 3.47 1.55 4.80
C THR A 132 3.46 1.01 3.35
N SER A 133 2.37 1.21 2.60
CA SER A 133 2.28 0.84 1.18
C SER A 133 3.18 1.72 0.34
N GLN A 134 3.21 3.02 0.61
CA GLN A 134 4.13 3.96 -0.01
C GLN A 134 5.59 3.60 0.30
N ALA A 135 5.92 3.30 1.57
CA ALA A 135 7.25 2.84 1.94
C ALA A 135 7.66 1.58 1.17
N ARG A 136 6.74 0.62 0.96
CA ARG A 136 7.01 -0.57 0.13
C ARG A 136 7.29 -0.24 -1.33
N ARG A 137 6.58 0.73 -1.92
CA ARG A 137 6.86 1.19 -3.29
C ARG A 137 8.26 1.78 -3.40
N GLU A 138 8.68 2.54 -2.40
CA GLU A 138 10.04 3.06 -2.32
C GLU A 138 11.07 1.93 -2.18
N TRP A 139 10.81 0.97 -1.30
CA TRP A 139 11.66 -0.22 -1.14
C TRP A 139 11.72 -1.08 -2.40
N HIS A 140 10.67 -1.14 -3.21
CA HIS A 140 10.63 -1.95 -4.41
C HIS A 140 11.69 -1.55 -5.44
N LYS A 141 11.97 -0.24 -5.57
CA LYS A 141 13.07 0.26 -6.41
C LYS A 141 14.42 -0.26 -5.93
N ILE A 142 14.65 -0.19 -4.61
CA ILE A 142 15.88 -0.68 -3.96
C ILE A 142 16.01 -2.20 -4.10
N PHE A 143 14.90 -2.91 -3.90
CA PHE A 143 14.81 -4.36 -3.96
C PHE A 143 15.23 -4.89 -5.34
N LYS A 144 14.79 -4.27 -6.44
CA LYS A 144 15.19 -4.66 -7.80
C LYS A 144 16.71 -4.61 -7.98
N VAL A 145 17.35 -3.54 -7.52
CA VAL A 145 18.80 -3.38 -7.60
C VAL A 145 19.53 -4.42 -6.74
N LEU A 146 19.10 -4.62 -5.50
CA LEU A 146 19.69 -5.62 -4.60
C LEU A 146 19.52 -7.06 -5.12
N LYS A 147 18.41 -7.34 -5.81
CA LYS A 147 18.16 -8.64 -6.46
C LYS A 147 19.14 -8.88 -7.60
N GLY A 148 19.41 -7.86 -8.43
CA GLY A 148 20.42 -7.93 -9.49
C GLY A 148 21.87 -8.06 -9.00
N LYS A 149 22.12 -7.83 -7.71
CA LYS A 149 23.44 -7.97 -7.06
C LYS A 149 23.56 -9.23 -6.18
N ASN A 150 22.61 -10.17 -6.28
CA ASN A 150 22.58 -11.43 -5.54
C ASN A 150 22.59 -11.30 -3.99
N LEU A 151 22.14 -10.17 -3.45
CA LEU A 151 22.14 -9.90 -2.00
C LEU A 151 20.97 -10.54 -1.23
N GLN A 152 20.23 -11.45 -1.89
CA GLN A 152 19.05 -12.15 -1.35
C GLN A 152 18.11 -11.22 -0.56
N PRO A 153 17.64 -10.10 -1.17
CA PRO A 153 16.80 -9.17 -0.45
C PRO A 153 15.45 -9.83 -0.10
N ARG A 154 14.95 -9.53 1.10
CA ARG A 154 13.62 -9.90 1.58
C ARG A 154 12.96 -8.66 2.15
N ILE A 155 11.83 -8.27 1.58
CA ILE A 155 10.95 -7.28 2.19
C ILE A 155 10.14 -8.02 3.25
N LEU A 156 10.46 -7.75 4.50
CA LEU A 156 9.72 -8.27 5.64
C LEU A 156 8.44 -7.45 5.83
N TYR A 157 7.60 -7.95 6.72
CA TYR A 157 6.37 -7.29 7.12
C TYR A 157 6.65 -5.89 7.73
N LEU A 158 5.69 -4.97 7.66
CA LEU A 158 5.84 -3.53 7.97
C LEU A 158 6.72 -2.65 7.05
N ALA A 159 7.15 -3.20 5.91
CA ALA A 159 8.08 -2.53 5.00
C ALA A 159 9.50 -2.41 5.60
N MET A 160 9.99 -3.46 6.27
CA MET A 160 11.42 -3.56 6.59
C MET A 160 12.15 -4.24 5.44
N LEU A 161 13.21 -3.63 4.94
CA LEU A 161 14.10 -4.28 3.99
C LEU A 161 15.16 -5.07 4.73
N SER A 162 15.35 -6.32 4.36
CA SER A 162 16.48 -7.12 4.81
C SER A 162 17.25 -7.68 3.63
N PHE A 163 18.57 -7.81 3.77
CA PHE A 163 19.41 -8.44 2.77
C PHE A 163 20.68 -8.99 3.44
N ARG A 164 21.34 -9.94 2.76
CA ARG A 164 22.56 -10.59 3.25
C ARG A 164 23.76 -9.81 2.73
N MET A 165 24.65 -9.40 3.63
CA MET A 165 25.94 -8.76 3.32
C MET A 165 27.01 -9.39 4.19
N GLU A 166 28.14 -9.79 3.59
CA GLU A 166 29.29 -10.34 4.33
C GLU A 166 28.86 -11.47 5.29
N GLY A 167 27.99 -12.36 4.81
CA GLY A 167 27.43 -13.47 5.61
C GLY A 167 26.34 -13.07 6.62
N LYS A 168 26.20 -11.80 7.02
CA LYS A 168 25.26 -11.33 8.05
C LYS A 168 23.95 -10.78 7.45
N ARG A 169 22.81 -11.11 8.06
CA ARG A 169 21.50 -10.53 7.69
C ARG A 169 21.35 -9.15 8.34
N LYS A 170 21.21 -8.10 7.53
CA LYS A 170 20.90 -6.76 8.01
C LYS A 170 19.43 -6.44 7.79
N ARG A 171 18.82 -5.71 8.72
CA ARG A 171 17.41 -5.31 8.70
C ARG A 171 17.31 -3.79 8.81
N PHE A 172 16.53 -3.18 7.93
CA PHE A 172 16.36 -1.74 7.84
C PHE A 172 14.87 -1.42 7.88
N PRO A 173 14.36 -0.85 8.98
CA PRO A 173 12.96 -0.46 9.08
C PRO A 173 12.65 0.80 8.25
N GLU A 174 13.65 1.67 8.05
CA GLU A 174 13.50 2.94 7.36
C GLU A 174 14.61 3.15 6.33
N LYS A 175 14.28 3.89 5.27
CA LYS A 175 15.22 4.27 4.21
C LYS A 175 16.38 5.11 4.73
N GLN A 176 16.17 5.95 5.73
CA GLN A 176 17.21 6.82 6.30
C GLN A 176 18.33 5.99 6.96
N LYS A 177 17.96 5.00 7.77
CA LYS A 177 18.93 4.05 8.36
C LYS A 177 19.70 3.26 7.31
N LEU A 178 19.04 2.92 6.18
CA LEU A 178 19.75 2.32 5.05
C LEU A 178 20.74 3.32 4.43
N LYS A 179 20.37 4.59 4.23
CA LYS A 179 21.29 5.61 3.70
C LYS A 179 22.52 5.76 4.58
N GLU A 180 22.35 5.89 5.89
CA GLU A 180 23.44 5.97 6.88
C GLU A 180 24.34 4.72 6.85
N PHE A 181 23.76 3.54 6.60
CA PHE A 181 24.54 2.32 6.46
C PHE A 181 25.33 2.27 5.14
N ILE A 182 24.74 2.77 4.06
CA ILE A 182 25.40 2.83 2.75
C ILE A 182 26.55 3.85 2.79
N THR A 183 26.38 5.01 3.42
CA THR A 183 27.47 6.00 3.54
C THR A 183 28.66 5.49 4.33
N LYS A 184 28.45 4.60 5.31
CA LYS A 184 29.51 3.96 6.09
C LYS A 184 30.22 2.81 5.33
N LYS A 185 29.67 2.35 4.20
CA LYS A 185 30.20 1.21 3.45
C LYS A 185 30.46 1.57 1.98
N PRO A 186 31.70 1.95 1.61
CA PRO A 186 32.02 2.45 0.27
C PRO A 186 31.72 1.44 -0.85
N VAL A 187 31.90 0.13 -0.58
CA VAL A 187 31.56 -0.95 -1.52
C VAL A 187 30.06 -0.94 -1.86
N LEU A 188 29.20 -0.83 -0.83
CA LEU A 188 27.76 -0.81 -1.01
C LEU A 188 27.29 0.51 -1.64
N GLN A 189 27.98 1.62 -1.33
CA GLN A 189 27.73 2.93 -1.94
C GLN A 189 28.02 2.92 -3.45
N LYS A 190 29.15 2.33 -3.86
CA LYS A 190 29.50 2.17 -5.28
C LYS A 190 28.48 1.29 -6.00
N MET A 191 28.01 0.23 -5.35
CA MET A 191 26.99 -0.68 -5.90
C MET A 191 25.59 -0.08 -6.03
N LEU A 192 25.23 0.87 -5.16
CA LEU A 192 23.91 1.54 -5.13
C LEU A 192 23.96 2.96 -5.70
N LYS A 193 25.03 3.31 -6.42
CA LYS A 193 25.23 4.61 -7.08
C LYS A 193 24.13 4.79 -8.14
N GLY A 194 23.31 5.84 -7.98
CA GLY A 194 22.11 6.11 -8.80
C GLY A 194 20.77 5.95 -8.07
N LEU A 195 20.74 5.22 -6.95
CA LEU A 195 19.52 5.01 -6.15
C LEU A 195 19.39 6.03 -4.99
N ILE A 196 20.52 6.47 -4.47
CA ILE A 196 20.62 7.53 -3.46
C ILE A 196 20.83 8.84 -4.21
N GLU A 197 19.76 9.45 -4.70
CA GLU A 197 19.80 10.89 -4.94
C GLU A 197 20.05 11.56 -3.57
N VAL A 198 21.30 11.95 -3.36
CA VAL A 198 21.70 12.82 -2.25
C VAL A 198 21.07 14.18 -2.54
N GLY A 199 19.90 14.43 -1.94
CA GLY A 199 19.43 15.77 -1.59
C GLY A 199 19.32 16.82 -2.70
N LYS A 200 18.89 16.51 -3.93
CA LYS A 200 18.41 17.56 -4.84
C LYS A 200 16.89 17.70 -4.66
N LYS A 201 16.45 18.82 -4.06
CA LYS A 201 15.05 19.23 -4.01
C LYS A 201 14.48 19.13 -5.43
N ARG A 202 13.40 18.38 -5.63
CA ARG A 202 12.65 18.46 -6.90
C ARG A 202 12.17 19.89 -7.06
N PRO A 203 12.33 20.52 -8.24
CA PRO A 203 11.65 21.77 -8.51
C PRO A 203 10.14 21.52 -8.37
N GLN A 204 9.47 22.37 -7.58
CA GLN A 204 8.02 22.34 -7.47
C GLN A 204 7.45 22.53 -8.88
N ARG A 205 6.66 21.55 -9.33
CA ARG A 205 5.88 21.71 -10.57
C ARG A 205 4.91 22.86 -10.33
N ALA A 206 5.19 24.01 -10.93
CA ALA A 206 4.27 25.13 -10.97
C ALA A 206 2.99 24.67 -11.67
N ILE A 207 1.92 24.48 -10.90
CA ILE A 207 0.56 24.42 -11.43
C ILE A 207 0.27 25.85 -11.92
N ARG A 208 0.37 26.08 -13.23
CA ARG A 208 -0.10 27.30 -13.86
C ARG A 208 -1.60 27.39 -13.58
N LYS A 209 -1.99 28.26 -12.63
CA LYS A 209 -3.37 28.66 -12.40
C LYS A 209 -3.84 29.42 -13.64
N LEU A 210 -4.72 28.82 -14.43
CA LEU A 210 -5.61 29.55 -15.31
C LEU A 210 -6.70 30.18 -14.43
N SER A 211 -6.51 31.45 -14.06
CA SER A 211 -7.60 32.29 -13.54
C SER A 211 -7.15 33.75 -13.52
N LYS A 212 -7.94 34.61 -14.20
CA LYS A 212 -8.05 36.08 -14.10
C LYS A 212 -7.02 36.93 -14.87
N LYS A 213 -7.34 37.18 -16.14
CA LYS A 213 -7.30 38.50 -16.80
C LYS A 213 -8.62 38.62 -17.58
N ASN A 214 -9.41 39.68 -17.60
CA ASN A 214 -9.51 40.92 -16.85
C ASN A 214 -10.94 41.39 -17.18
N LEU A 215 -11.74 41.73 -16.16
CA LEU A 215 -12.87 42.65 -16.36
C LEU A 215 -12.28 44.05 -16.60
N GLY A 216 -12.92 44.81 -17.48
CA GLY A 216 -12.87 46.28 -17.45
C GLY A 216 -12.24 46.94 -18.66
N ASN A 217 -13.10 47.33 -19.61
CA ASN A 217 -13.12 48.64 -20.28
C ASN A 217 -14.21 48.60 -21.36
N LYS A 218 -15.04 49.61 -21.63
CA LYS A 218 -15.55 50.78 -20.93
C LYS A 218 -16.64 51.27 -21.89
N ILE A 219 -17.82 51.62 -21.37
CA ILE A 219 -18.93 52.19 -22.11
C ILE A 219 -18.51 53.57 -22.65
N THR A 220 -18.64 53.81 -23.96
CA THR A 220 -18.91 55.14 -24.53
C THR A 220 -19.70 54.99 -25.83
N GLY A 221 -20.95 55.44 -25.83
CA GLY A 221 -21.79 55.46 -27.01
C GLY A 221 -21.46 56.62 -27.96
N LYS A 222 -21.90 56.47 -29.22
CA LYS A 222 -22.43 57.54 -30.09
C LYS A 222 -23.03 56.85 -31.32
N GLY A 223 -24.33 57.08 -31.53
CA GLY A 223 -25.07 56.52 -32.65
C GLY A 223 -24.72 57.14 -33.99
N LYS A 224 -25.26 56.52 -35.06
CA LYS A 224 -25.73 57.16 -36.29
C LYS A 224 -26.63 56.16 -37.02
N ASN A 225 -27.87 56.60 -37.27
CA ASN A 225 -28.85 55.99 -38.15
C ASN A 225 -28.31 55.81 -39.57
N THR A 226 -28.75 54.77 -40.28
CA THR A 226 -29.18 54.89 -41.68
C THR A 226 -30.08 53.74 -42.11
N VAL A 227 -31.17 54.13 -42.76
CA VAL A 227 -32.28 53.36 -43.32
C VAL A 227 -31.90 52.77 -44.70
N LYS A 228 -32.50 51.62 -45.07
CA LYS A 228 -32.94 51.14 -46.42
C LYS A 228 -33.38 49.67 -46.28
N ILE A 229 -34.67 49.30 -46.25
CA ILE A 229 -35.73 49.16 -47.29
C ILE A 229 -35.42 48.15 -48.42
N ALA A 230 -36.37 47.22 -48.62
CA ALA A 230 -36.75 46.36 -49.77
C ALA A 230 -36.64 44.85 -49.45
N GLU A 231 -37.72 44.13 -49.11
CA GLU A 231 -38.77 43.57 -50.00
C GLU A 231 -38.22 42.76 -51.18
N GLN A 232 -38.21 41.43 -51.02
CA GLN A 232 -38.94 40.45 -51.84
C GLN A 232 -38.99 39.11 -51.10
#